data_AF-A0A800EZD4-F1
#
_entry.id   AF-A0A800EZD4-F1
#
_cell.length_a   1.000
_cell.length_b   1.000
_cell.length_c   1.000
_cell.angle_alpha   90.00
_cell.angle_beta   90.00
_cell.angle_gamma   90.00
#
_symmetry.space_group_name_H-M   'P 1'
#
loop_
_entity.id
_entity.type
_entity.pdbx_description
1 polymer ?
#
loop_
_entity_poly.entity_id
_entity_poly.type
_entity_poly.pdbx_seq_one_letter_code
_entity_poly.pdbx_strand_id
1 'polypeptide(L)' 'MDLTPREKDKLLISMAAMVARRRLERGVKLNYPEAVALISDFVVEGARDGRTVADLMSAGAFALTREQ' A
#
# COMPACT_ATOMS: atom_id res chain seq x y z
N MET A 1 -10.43 -15.64 13.96
CA MET A 1 -9.05 -15.49 13.48
C MET A 1 -8.19 -15.12 14.68
N ASP A 2 -7.19 -15.93 15.01
CA ASP A 2 -6.27 -15.67 16.13
C ASP A 2 -5.05 -14.89 15.63
N LEU A 3 -5.29 -13.63 15.27
CA LEU A 3 -4.28 -12.77 14.66
C LEU A 3 -3.24 -12.32 15.69
N THR A 4 -1.98 -12.50 15.35
CA THR A 4 -0.85 -11.88 16.05
C THR A 4 -0.92 -10.35 15.96
N PRO A 5 -0.27 -9.61 16.87
CA PRO A 5 -0.21 -8.15 16.80
C PRO A 5 0.27 -7.63 15.44
N ARG A 6 1.29 -8.28 14.86
CA ARG A 6 1.84 -7.92 13.55
C ARG A 6 0.84 -8.09 12.41
N GLU A 7 0.03 -9.13 12.43
CA GLU A 7 -1.01 -9.33 11.41
C GLU A 7 -2.11 -8.28 11.52
N LYS A 8 -2.48 -7.88 12.74
CA LYS A 8 -3.41 -6.77 12.97
C LYS A 8 -2.86 -5.45 12.43
N ASP A 9 -1.57 -5.16 12.63
CA ASP A 9 -0.94 -3.96 12.08
C ASP A 9 -0.97 -3.95 10.54
N LYS A 10 -0.75 -5.10 9.90
CA LYS A 10 -0.86 -5.23 8.44
C LYS A 10 -2.29 -5.02 7.93
N LEU A 11 -3.29 -5.48 8.67
CA LEU A 11 -4.70 -5.17 8.36
C LEU A 11 -5.00 -3.67 8.47
N LEU A 12 -4.44 -2.97 9.47
CA LEU A 12 -4.59 -1.53 9.60
C LEU A 12 -3.97 -0.77 8.41
N ILE A 13 -2.78 -1.18 7.95
CA ILE A 13 -2.15 -0.63 6.74
C ILE A 13 -3.03 -0.84 5.52
N SER A 14 -3.56 -2.06 5.34
CA SER A 14 -4.41 -2.40 4.21
C SER A 14 -5.69 -1.56 4.19
N MET A 15 -6.30 -1.36 5.37
CA MET A 15 -7.47 -0.47 5.52
C MET A 15 -7.14 0.98 5.17
N ALA A 16 -6.01 1.50 5.63
CA ALA A 16 -5.56 2.86 5.29
C ALA A 16 -5.33 3.01 3.78
N ALA A 17 -4.74 2.02 3.13
CA ALA A 17 -4.54 2.01 1.68
C ALA A 17 -5.86 1.98 0.91
N MET A 18 -6.86 1.21 1.35
CA MET A 18 -8.20 1.24 0.75
C MET A 18 -8.88 2.62 0.85
N VAL A 19 -8.66 3.35 1.94
CA VAL A 19 -9.15 4.74 2.07
C VAL A 19 -8.39 5.68 1.13
N ALA A 20 -7.06 5.56 1.06
CA ALA A 20 -6.21 6.34 0.17
C ALA A 20 -6.58 6.12 -1.30
N ARG A 21 -6.73 4.87 -1.74
CA ARG A 21 -7.10 4.48 -3.11
C ARG A 21 -8.43 5.12 -3.53
N ARG A 22 -9.44 5.06 -2.66
CA ARG A 22 -10.74 5.72 -2.89
C ARG A 22 -10.64 7.25 -2.97
N ARG A 23 -9.72 7.88 -2.24
CA ARG A 23 -9.47 9.34 -2.34
C ARG A 23 -8.83 9.68 -3.68
N LEU A 24 -7.81 8.91 -4.08
CA LEU A 24 -7.11 9.07 -5.34
C LEU A 24 -8.04 8.87 -6.55
N GLU A 25 -8.93 7.88 -6.51
CA GLU A 25 -9.96 7.65 -7.55
C GLU A 25 -10.89 8.84 -7.75
N ARG A 26 -11.09 9.68 -6.72
CA ARG A 26 -11.86 10.93 -6.82
C ARG A 26 -11.01 12.13 -7.27
N GLY A 27 -9.75 11.90 -7.65
CA GLY A 27 -8.80 12.94 -8.05
C GLY A 27 -8.21 13.75 -6.90
N VAL A 28 -8.35 13.27 -5.66
CA VAL A 28 -7.72 13.93 -4.51
C VAL A 28 -6.26 13.53 -4.43
N LYS A 29 -5.37 14.53 -4.42
CA LYS A 29 -3.94 14.34 -4.19
C LYS A 29 -3.71 13.76 -2.80
N LEU A 30 -2.94 12.68 -2.72
CA LEU A 30 -2.66 11.98 -1.47
C LEU A 30 -1.76 12.81 -0.56
N ASN A 31 -2.03 12.72 0.73
CA ASN A 31 -1.12 13.21 1.76
C ASN A 31 -0.07 12.13 2.13
N TYR A 32 0.84 12.49 3.04
CA TYR A 32 1.95 11.63 3.45
C TYR A 32 1.50 10.22 3.94
N PRO A 33 0.63 10.09 4.97
CA PRO A 33 0.25 8.76 5.45
C PRO A 33 -0.53 7.94 4.43
N GLU A 34 -1.31 8.59 3.56
CA GLU A 34 -2.02 7.91 2.47
C GLU A 34 -1.06 7.33 1.43
N ALA A 35 -0.06 8.10 1.02
CA ALA A 35 0.96 7.64 0.08
C ALA A 35 1.76 6.45 0.65
N VAL A 36 2.19 6.56 1.91
CA VAL A 36 2.91 5.48 2.59
C VAL A 36 2.05 4.22 2.70
N ALA A 37 0.77 4.36 3.06
CA ALA A 37 -0.15 3.23 3.17
C ALA A 37 -0.33 2.54 1.82
N LEU A 38 -0.57 3.30 0.74
CA LEU A 38 -0.79 2.77 -0.60
C LEU A 38 0.44 2.02 -1.13
N ILE A 39 1.64 2.58 -0.98
CA ILE A 39 2.89 1.92 -1.39
C ILE A 39 3.13 0.66 -0.55
N SER A 40 2.89 0.73 0.77
CA SER A 40 3.09 -0.43 1.66
C SER A 40 2.16 -1.58 1.32
N ASP A 41 0.89 -1.28 1.07
CA ASP A 41 -0.13 -2.24 0.65
C ASP A 41 0.24 -2.91 -0.69
N PHE A 42 0.71 -2.12 -1.67
CA PHE A 42 1.22 -2.65 -2.93
C PHE A 42 2.35 -3.69 -2.73
N VAL A 43 3.29 -3.42 -1.82
CA VAL A 43 4.39 -4.36 -1.54
C VAL A 43 3.89 -5.61 -0.82
N VAL A 44 2.94 -5.47 0.12
CA VAL A 44 2.36 -6.61 0.86
C VAL A 44 1.59 -7.54 -0.08
N GLU A 45 0.75 -6.98 -0.95
CA GLU A 45 -0.01 -7.76 -1.93
C GLU A 45 0.92 -8.40 -2.96
N GLY A 46 1.92 -7.67 -3.46
CA GLY A 46 2.89 -8.25 -4.39
C GLY A 46 3.74 -9.38 -3.76
N ALA A 47 4.05 -9.29 -2.47
CA ALA A 47 4.67 -10.40 -1.75
C ALA A 47 3.71 -11.59 -1.62
N ARG A 48 2.41 -11.34 -1.42
CA ARG A 48 1.38 -12.39 -1.38
C ARG A 48 1.23 -13.10 -2.73
N ASP A 49 1.43 -12.38 -3.83
CA ASP A 49 1.47 -12.91 -5.21
C ASP A 49 2.75 -13.69 -5.52
N GLY A 50 3.72 -13.74 -4.60
CA GLY A 50 4.97 -14.47 -4.76
C GLY A 50 6.05 -13.75 -5.57
N ARG A 51 5.93 -12.42 -5.74
CA ARG A 51 6.95 -11.62 -6.44
C ARG A 51 8.23 -11.51 -5.61
N THR A 52 9.36 -11.37 -6.30
CA THR A 52 10.66 -11.24 -5.63
C THR A 52 10.82 -9.87 -4.98
N VAL A 53 11.71 -9.78 -3.98
CA VAL A 53 12.05 -8.51 -3.34
C VAL A 53 12.57 -7.49 -4.35
N ALA A 54 13.44 -7.91 -5.29
CA ALA A 54 13.99 -7.02 -6.32
C ALA A 54 12.90 -6.45 -7.22
N ASP A 55 11.94 -7.28 -7.64
CA ASP A 55 10.81 -6.83 -8.47
C ASP A 55 9.92 -5.84 -7.73
N LEU A 56 9.67 -6.08 -6.43
CA LEU A 56 8.83 -5.21 -5.61
C LEU A 56 9.51 -3.88 -5.28
N MET A 57 10.83 -3.88 -5.07
CA MET A 57 11.60 -2.65 -4.90
C MET A 57 11.52 -1.78 -6.16
N SER A 58 11.71 -2.39 -7.34
CA SER A 58 11.63 -1.65 -8.61
C SER A 58 10.20 -1.17 -8.89
N ALA A 59 9.19 -2.03 -8.75
CA ALA A 59 7.82 -1.67 -9.10
C ALA A 59 7.17 -0.71 -8.09
N GLY A 60 7.52 -0.83 -6.80
CA GLY A 60 7.01 0.06 -5.76
C GLY A 60 7.40 1.53 -5.98
N ALA A 61 8.53 1.78 -6.64
CA ALA A 61 8.96 3.13 -7.01
C ALA A 61 8.04 3.81 -8.03
N PHE A 62 7.21 3.04 -8.76
CA PHE A 62 6.25 3.53 -9.73
C PHE A 62 4.80 3.42 -9.25
N ALA A 63 4.56 3.07 -7.98
CA ALA A 63 3.22 2.94 -7.44
C ALA A 63 2.47 4.28 -7.33
N LEU A 64 3.21 5.40 -7.27
CA LEU A 64 2.67 6.76 -7.27
C LEU A 64 3.55 7.68 -8.11
N THR A 65 2.92 8.70 -8.69
CA THR A 65 3.57 9.81 -9.40
C THR A 65 3.54 11.08 -8.55
N ARG A 66 4.21 12.14 -8.99
CA ARG A 66 4.31 13.41 -8.23
C ARG A 66 2.99 14.18 -8.17
N GLU A 67 2.13 13.95 -9.15
CA GLU A 67 0.85 14.60 -9.37
C GLU A 67 -0.28 13.95 -8.54
N GLN A 68 -0.09 12.68 -8.17
CA GLN A 68 -0.99 11.91 -7.31
C GLN A 68 -0.75 12.20 -5.83
#